data_AF-A0A327GUY9-F1
#
_entry.id   AF-A0A327GUY9-F1
#
_cell.length_a   1.000
_cell.length_b   1.000
_cell.length_c   1.000
_cell.angle_alpha   90.00
_cell.angle_beta   90.00
_cell.angle_gamma   90.00
#
_symmetry.space_group_name_H-M   'P 1'
#
loop_
_entity.id
_entity.type
_entity.pdbx_description
1 polymer ?
#
loop_
_entity_poly.entity_id
_entity_poly.type
_entity_poly.pdbx_seq_one_letter_code
_entity_poly.pdbx_strand_id
1 'polypeptide(L)'
;MVTAEELGVHSGNFASFADACVWGGADYNYQICRLLEESLGLGTPSNPLSDDWMKDVLAAVGNYGEAWDDAFCDGTYDGVSGSDAMTGCVLSRSGTLNALVSEGGIQYAPSWR
;
A
#
# COMPACT_ATOMS: atom_id res chain seq x y z
N MET A 1 -1.62 -3.13 -3.02
CA MET A 1 -0.96 -1.82 -3.19
C MET A 1 -1.87 -0.64 -2.88
N VAL A 2 -3.00 -0.43 -3.56
CA VAL A 2 -3.94 0.67 -3.23
C VAL A 2 -4.41 0.60 -1.77
N THR A 3 -4.80 -0.60 -1.29
CA THR A 3 -5.15 -0.81 0.13
C THR A 3 -4.05 -0.37 1.10
N ALA A 4 -2.77 -0.58 0.73
CA ALA A 4 -1.65 -0.21 1.59
C ALA A 4 -1.57 1.32 1.71
N GLU A 5 -1.67 2.04 0.59
CA GLU A 5 -1.68 3.50 0.55
C GLU A 5 -2.89 4.08 1.32
N GLU A 6 -4.09 3.53 1.13
CA GLU A 6 -5.29 3.95 1.87
C GLU A 6 -5.17 3.74 3.39
N LEU A 7 -4.37 2.76 3.82
CA LEU A 7 -4.07 2.49 5.24
C LEU A 7 -2.82 3.22 5.74
N GLY A 8 -2.15 4.01 4.91
CA GLY A 8 -0.90 4.70 5.25
C GLY A 8 0.31 3.76 5.40
N VAL A 9 0.22 2.55 4.86
CA VAL A 9 1.30 1.55 4.84
C VAL A 9 2.13 1.73 3.57
N HIS A 10 3.44 1.81 3.71
CA HIS A 10 4.39 2.06 2.63
C HIS A 10 5.72 1.33 2.87
N SER A 11 6.64 1.40 1.91
CA SER A 11 7.92 0.67 1.95
C SER A 11 8.76 0.93 3.22
N GLY A 12 8.63 2.12 3.81
CA GLY A 12 9.41 2.55 4.98
C GLY A 12 8.81 2.17 6.34
N ASN A 13 7.55 1.73 6.42
CA ASN A 13 6.87 1.50 7.70
C ASN A 13 6.17 0.15 7.85
N PHE A 14 6.07 -0.66 6.78
CA PHE A 14 5.31 -1.92 6.82
C PHE A 14 5.83 -2.91 7.88
N ALA A 15 7.14 -2.94 8.13
CA ALA A 15 7.74 -3.83 9.13
C ALA A 15 7.29 -3.47 10.56
N SER A 16 7.27 -2.17 10.89
CA SER A 16 6.78 -1.69 12.19
C SER A 16 5.31 -2.00 12.40
N PHE A 17 4.50 -1.90 11.34
CA PHE A 17 3.09 -2.29 11.38
C PHE A 17 2.90 -3.80 11.54
N ALA A 18 3.72 -4.61 10.88
CA ALA A 18 3.73 -6.06 11.03
C ALA A 18 4.09 -6.48 12.48
N ASP A 19 5.08 -5.84 13.10
CA ASP A 19 5.44 -6.09 14.51
C ASP A 19 4.28 -5.79 15.48
N ALA A 20 3.38 -4.86 15.11
CA ALA A 20 2.18 -4.54 15.90
C ALA A 20 1.04 -5.56 15.74
N CYS A 21 1.18 -6.57 14.88
CA CYS A 21 0.17 -7.60 14.61
C CYS A 21 0.12 -8.71 15.65
N VAL A 22 0.09 -8.29 16.92
CA VAL A 22 -0.12 -9.15 18.08
C VAL A 22 -1.56 -9.00 18.55
N TRP A 23 -2.32 -10.10 18.54
CA TRP A 23 -3.73 -10.09 18.93
C TRP A 23 -3.90 -9.55 20.37
N GLY A 24 -4.72 -8.51 20.52
CA GLY A 24 -4.95 -7.83 21.81
C GLY A 24 -3.86 -6.82 22.19
N GLY A 25 -2.88 -6.56 21.33
CA GLY A 25 -1.91 -5.48 21.49
C GLY A 25 -2.56 -4.10 21.36
N ALA A 26 -1.95 -3.09 22.00
CA ALA A 26 -2.48 -1.71 22.01
C ALA A 26 -2.51 -1.06 20.62
N ASP A 27 -1.55 -1.40 19.76
CA ASP A 27 -1.40 -0.87 18.39
C ASP A 27 -1.96 -1.83 17.32
N TYR A 28 -2.69 -2.87 17.73
CA TYR A 28 -3.26 -3.85 16.82
C TYR A 28 -4.30 -3.22 15.90
N ASN A 29 -4.07 -3.29 14.60
CA ASN A 29 -5.04 -2.91 13.58
C ASN A 29 -5.37 -4.11 12.69
N TYR A 30 -6.60 -4.61 12.79
CA TYR A 30 -7.03 -5.80 12.05
C TYR A 30 -6.94 -5.66 10.53
N GLN A 31 -7.09 -4.43 9.99
CA GLN A 31 -7.07 -4.20 8.54
C GLN A 31 -5.64 -4.28 8.01
N ILE A 32 -4.70 -3.69 8.75
CA ILE A 32 -3.28 -3.72 8.44
C ILE A 32 -2.73 -5.13 8.63
N CYS A 33 -3.07 -5.80 9.73
CA CYS A 33 -2.60 -7.15 10.01
C CYS A 33 -3.09 -8.18 9.01
N ARG A 34 -4.36 -8.11 8.62
CA ARG A 34 -4.86 -8.97 7.54
C ARG A 34 -4.20 -8.68 6.19
N LEU A 35 -3.80 -7.43 5.93
CA LEU A 35 -3.07 -7.09 4.70
C LEU A 35 -1.64 -7.64 4.73
N LEU A 36 -0.97 -7.62 5.89
CA LEU A 36 0.45 -7.95 6.02
C LEU A 36 0.72 -9.39 6.44
N GLU A 37 -0.19 -10.06 7.13
CA GLU A 37 0.04 -11.36 7.79
C GLU A 37 -0.91 -12.47 7.33
N GLU A 38 -1.74 -12.24 6.31
CA GLU A 38 -2.63 -13.27 5.76
C GLU A 38 -2.48 -13.41 4.24
N SER A 39 -2.42 -14.66 3.77
CA SER A 39 -2.44 -14.97 2.33
C SER A 39 -3.79 -14.67 1.67
N LEU A 40 -4.85 -14.45 2.48
CA LEU A 40 -6.21 -14.12 2.02
C LEU A 40 -6.81 -15.19 1.10
N GLY A 41 -6.32 -16.43 1.21
CA GLY A 41 -6.70 -17.54 0.32
C GLY A 41 -6.21 -17.35 -1.12
N LEU A 42 -5.25 -16.46 -1.36
CA LEU A 42 -4.60 -16.29 -2.65
C LEU A 42 -3.55 -17.39 -2.89
N GLY A 43 -3.20 -17.60 -4.16
CA GLY A 43 -2.33 -18.68 -4.58
C GLY A 43 -3.07 -19.98 -4.89
N THR A 44 -2.33 -21.04 -5.21
CA THR A 44 -2.89 -22.37 -5.52
C THR A 44 -2.11 -23.46 -4.78
N PRO A 45 -2.63 -24.69 -4.66
CA PRO A 45 -1.88 -25.78 -4.03
C PRO A 45 -0.51 -26.08 -4.67
N SER A 46 -0.36 -25.80 -5.97
CA SER A 46 0.91 -25.99 -6.71
C SER A 46 1.78 -24.74 -6.79
N ASN A 47 1.24 -23.57 -6.44
CA ASN A 47 1.95 -22.31 -6.37
C ASN A 47 1.40 -21.50 -5.19
N PRO A 48 1.71 -21.91 -3.95
CA PRO A 48 1.20 -21.24 -2.77
C PRO A 48 1.79 -19.84 -2.70
N LEU A 49 0.97 -18.89 -2.25
CA LEU A 49 1.43 -17.56 -1.87
C LEU A 49 1.69 -17.57 -0.37
N SER A 50 2.77 -16.93 0.09
CA SER A 50 3.06 -16.83 1.51
C SER A 50 2.04 -15.93 2.21
N ASP A 51 1.86 -16.11 3.52
CA ASP A 51 0.96 -15.25 4.29
C ASP A 51 1.45 -13.80 4.36
N ASP A 52 2.75 -13.58 4.19
CA ASP A 52 3.42 -12.27 4.22
C ASP A 52 3.68 -11.67 2.84
N TRP A 53 3.05 -12.18 1.78
CA TRP A 53 3.32 -11.77 0.39
C TRP A 53 3.24 -10.25 0.15
N MET A 54 2.37 -9.54 0.86
CA MET A 54 2.25 -8.09 0.69
C MET A 54 3.46 -7.36 1.28
N LYS A 55 4.13 -7.92 2.31
CA LYS A 55 5.42 -7.41 2.80
C LYS A 55 6.47 -7.49 1.71
N ASP A 56 6.54 -8.60 0.97
CA ASP A 56 7.46 -8.75 -0.15
C ASP A 56 7.18 -7.72 -1.26
N VAL A 57 5.89 -7.48 -1.58
CA VAL A 57 5.50 -6.45 -2.54
C VAL A 57 5.90 -5.04 -2.07
N LEU A 58 5.62 -4.70 -0.80
CA LEU A 58 5.97 -3.39 -0.23
C LEU A 58 7.49 -3.19 -0.17
N ALA A 59 8.24 -4.24 0.14
CA ALA A 59 9.70 -4.21 0.14
C ALA A 59 10.29 -4.02 -1.27
N ALA A 60 9.62 -4.56 -2.29
CA ALA A 60 10.10 -4.49 -3.67
C ALA A 60 9.74 -3.18 -4.38
N VAL A 61 8.49 -2.70 -4.22
CA VAL A 61 7.94 -1.60 -5.03
C VAL A 61 7.11 -0.59 -4.23
N GLY A 62 7.00 -0.75 -2.91
CA GLY A 62 6.19 0.13 -2.08
C GLY A 62 4.68 -0.01 -2.33
N ASN A 63 3.94 0.99 -1.89
CA ASN A 63 2.50 1.10 -2.11
C ASN A 63 2.18 1.71 -3.49
N TYR A 64 0.89 1.97 -3.75
CA TYR A 64 0.48 2.44 -5.07
C TYR A 64 0.99 3.86 -5.40
N GLY A 65 1.00 4.77 -4.43
CA GLY A 65 1.57 6.11 -4.57
C GLY A 65 3.07 6.09 -4.80
N GLU A 66 3.82 5.27 -4.05
CA GLU A 66 5.28 5.09 -4.26
C GLU A 66 5.57 4.55 -5.66
N ALA A 67 4.84 3.54 -6.10
CA ALA A 67 5.01 2.97 -7.44
C ALA A 67 4.64 3.96 -8.57
N TRP A 68 3.67 4.85 -8.34
CA TRP A 68 3.37 5.93 -9.29
C TRP A 68 4.52 6.93 -9.37
N ASP A 69 5.02 7.37 -8.22
CA ASP A 69 6.05 8.38 -8.12
C ASP A 69 7.38 7.91 -8.74
N ASP A 70 7.78 6.65 -8.50
CA ASP A 70 8.96 6.03 -9.13
C ASP A 70 8.84 5.94 -10.66
N ALA A 71 7.64 5.69 -11.19
CA ALA A 71 7.43 5.51 -12.62
C ALA A 71 7.27 6.84 -13.38
N PHE A 72 6.66 7.85 -12.78
CA PHE A 72 6.19 9.05 -13.48
C PHE A 72 6.67 10.37 -12.88
N CYS A 73 7.36 10.35 -11.74
CA CYS A 73 7.82 11.52 -11.01
C CYS A 73 9.30 11.38 -10.63
N ASP A 74 9.74 11.96 -9.51
CA ASP A 74 11.15 11.98 -9.12
C ASP A 74 11.55 10.88 -8.10
N GLY A 75 10.60 10.05 -7.66
CA GLY A 75 10.85 8.94 -6.75
C GLY A 75 11.07 9.35 -5.30
N THR A 76 10.69 10.56 -4.90
CA THR A 76 10.90 11.11 -3.55
C THR A 76 9.63 11.17 -2.69
N TYR A 77 8.50 10.68 -3.18
CA TYR A 77 7.24 10.63 -2.45
C TYR A 77 7.36 9.81 -1.15
N ASP A 78 6.76 10.33 -0.07
CA ASP A 78 6.88 9.77 1.29
C ASP A 78 5.97 8.55 1.56
N GLY A 79 5.17 8.16 0.57
CA GLY A 79 4.25 7.03 0.66
C GLY A 79 2.91 7.33 1.34
N VAL A 80 2.68 8.55 1.85
CA VAL A 80 1.48 8.88 2.65
C VAL A 80 0.88 10.25 2.38
N SER A 81 1.66 11.21 1.89
CA SER A 81 1.18 12.56 1.54
C SER A 81 0.19 12.50 0.39
N GLY A 82 -0.67 13.49 0.21
CA GLY A 82 -1.61 13.44 -0.92
C GLY A 82 -0.90 13.48 -2.28
N SER A 83 -1.59 13.10 -3.36
CA SER A 83 -1.06 13.17 -4.74
C SER A 83 -0.51 14.55 -5.14
N ASP A 84 -0.96 15.65 -4.51
CA ASP A 84 -0.46 17.01 -4.73
C ASP A 84 0.98 17.23 -4.24
N ALA A 85 1.50 16.35 -3.37
CA ALA A 85 2.85 16.44 -2.84
C ALA A 85 3.92 15.84 -3.76
N MET A 86 3.52 15.09 -4.80
CA MET A 86 4.44 14.50 -5.77
C MET A 86 5.07 15.58 -6.65
N THR A 87 6.38 15.51 -6.85
CA THR A 87 7.15 16.52 -7.60
C THR A 87 7.90 15.92 -8.78
N GLY A 88 8.33 16.76 -9.72
CA GLY A 88 9.10 16.29 -10.88
C GLY A 88 8.32 15.43 -11.88
N CYS A 89 6.99 15.42 -11.82
CA CYS A 89 6.16 14.52 -12.61
C CYS A 89 6.12 14.83 -14.11
N VAL A 90 6.39 13.81 -14.94
CA VAL A 90 6.03 13.81 -16.37
C VAL A 90 4.53 13.58 -16.57
N LEU A 91 3.89 12.86 -15.64
CA LEU A 91 2.46 12.67 -15.57
C LEU A 91 1.97 12.91 -14.14
N SER A 92 1.28 14.02 -13.92
CA SER A 92 0.66 14.32 -12.61
C SER A 92 -0.34 13.23 -12.24
N ARG A 93 -0.31 12.78 -10.98
CA ARG A 93 -1.37 11.95 -10.41
C ARG A 93 -2.56 12.80 -10.00
N SER A 94 -2.29 13.94 -9.36
CA SER A 94 -3.32 14.87 -8.90
C SER A 94 -4.18 15.37 -10.06
N GLY A 95 -5.48 15.48 -9.79
CA GLY A 95 -6.48 15.89 -10.78
C GLY A 95 -6.76 14.84 -11.87
N THR A 96 -6.23 13.62 -11.75
CA THR A 96 -6.46 12.53 -12.70
C THR A 96 -7.25 11.38 -12.08
N LEU A 97 -7.68 10.45 -12.93
CA LEU A 97 -8.37 9.22 -12.51
C LEU A 97 -7.46 8.29 -11.69
N ASN A 98 -6.14 8.48 -11.71
CA ASN A 98 -5.20 7.63 -10.97
C ASN A 98 -4.95 8.10 -9.52
N ALA A 99 -5.51 9.24 -9.10
CA ALA A 99 -5.53 9.61 -7.70
C ALA A 99 -6.46 8.67 -6.89
N LEU A 100 -6.28 8.63 -5.58
CA LEU A 100 -7.21 7.90 -4.71
C LEU A 100 -8.61 8.52 -4.79
N VAL A 101 -9.64 7.74 -4.49
CA VAL A 101 -11.01 8.26 -4.38
C VAL A 101 -11.13 9.36 -3.33
N SER A 102 -10.34 9.30 -2.26
CA SER A 102 -10.24 10.34 -1.22
C SER A 102 -9.66 11.66 -1.73
N GLU A 103 -9.03 11.64 -2.91
CA GLU A 103 -8.36 12.78 -3.55
C GLU A 103 -9.07 13.22 -4.85
N GLY A 104 -10.24 12.65 -5.15
CA GLY A 104 -11.03 12.97 -6.34
C GLY A 104 -10.72 12.12 -7.58
N GLY A 105 -9.90 11.07 -7.46
CA GLY A 105 -9.70 10.07 -8.51
C GLY A 105 -10.67 8.88 -8.39
N ILE A 106 -10.31 7.75 -9.00
CA ILE A 106 -11.13 6.52 -8.98
C ILE A 106 -10.40 5.29 -8.44
N GLN A 107 -9.13 5.44 -8.06
CA GLN A 107 -8.39 4.34 -7.46
C GLN A 107 -8.94 4.11 -6.05
N TYR A 108 -9.47 2.92 -5.84
CA TYR A 108 -10.09 2.49 -4.61
C TYR A 108 -9.90 0.99 -4.47
N ALA A 109 -9.44 0.53 -3.31
CA ALA A 109 -9.41 -0.89 -3.04
C ALA A 109 -10.72 -1.31 -2.35
N PRO A 110 -11.45 -2.31 -2.89
CA PRO A 110 -12.54 -2.93 -2.14
C PRO A 110 -12.01 -3.43 -0.80
N SER A 111 -12.81 -3.26 0.27
CA SER A 111 -12.42 -3.76 1.59
C SER A 111 -12.10 -5.25 1.50
N TRP A 112 -10.87 -5.62 1.80
CA TRP A 112 -10.50 -7.01 2.06
C TRP A 112 -11.27 -7.34 3.34
N ARG A 113 -12.23 -8.26 3.28
CA ARG A 113 -13.05 -8.65 4.43
C ARG A 113 -12.60 -10.01 4.92
#